data_AF-A0A6N8JM65-F1
#
_entry.id   AF-A0A6N8JM65-F1
#
_cell.length_a   1.000
_cell.length_b   1.000
_cell.length_c   1.000
_cell.angle_alpha   90.00
_cell.angle_beta   90.00
_cell.angle_gamma   90.00
#
_symmetry.space_group_name_H-M   'P 1'
#
loop_
_entity.id
_entity.type
_entity.pdbx_description
1 polymer ?
#
loop_
_entity_poly.entity_id
_entity_poly.type
_entity_poly.pdbx_seq_one_letter_code
_entity_poly.pdbx_strand_id
1 'polypeptide(L)'
;MVDKTYIPEGEVPPASQIGATLEALGATIAARREAGEGSYTYRLLTGSVDGVLKKVMEEAGEVALAAKDVEGWATSSLAAAVALDAAANGAGAGTGPVDAAGALADSDALSVQLPPEYGEAVDHLRYEAADVVYHLLVVLERYGISLDEFAAELNNRMTDEERPAGAVRLHGEYVRRGK
;
A
#
# COMPACT_ATOMS: atom_id res chain seq x y z
N MET A 1 -9.82 -4.68 -14.83
CA MET A 1 -8.49 -4.66 -14.18
C MET A 1 -7.68 -5.79 -14.77
N VAL A 2 -6.43 -5.55 -15.15
CA VAL A 2 -5.50 -6.63 -15.52
C VAL A 2 -5.28 -7.47 -14.27
N ASP A 3 -5.42 -8.80 -14.38
CA ASP A 3 -5.03 -9.69 -13.30
C ASP A 3 -3.52 -9.62 -13.15
N LYS A 4 -3.06 -8.91 -12.10
CA LYS A 4 -1.64 -8.67 -11.82
C LYS A 4 -0.98 -9.82 -11.05
N THR A 5 -1.74 -10.84 -10.69
CA THR A 5 -1.28 -11.94 -9.83
C THR A 5 -1.64 -13.28 -10.44
N TYR A 6 -0.86 -14.31 -10.14
CA TYR A 6 -1.20 -15.67 -10.50
C TYR A 6 -0.74 -16.63 -9.41
N ILE A 7 -1.39 -17.79 -9.34
CA ILE A 7 -0.95 -18.90 -8.50
C ILE A 7 -0.20 -19.87 -9.42
N PRO A 8 1.03 -20.31 -9.08
CA PRO A 8 1.77 -21.26 -9.90
C PRO A 8 0.99 -22.54 -10.18
N GLU A 9 1.24 -23.15 -11.34
CA GLU A 9 0.52 -24.35 -11.76
C GLU A 9 0.72 -25.50 -10.76
N GLY A 10 -0.38 -26.13 -10.35
CA GLY A 10 -0.36 -27.24 -9.38
C GLY A 10 -0.30 -26.82 -7.91
N GLU A 11 -0.20 -25.52 -7.62
CA GLU A 11 -0.20 -25.03 -6.23
C GLU A 11 -1.61 -24.63 -5.76
N VAL A 12 -1.84 -24.79 -4.46
CA VAL A 12 -3.08 -24.38 -3.78
C VAL A 12 -2.77 -23.11 -2.99
N PRO A 13 -3.57 -22.03 -3.15
CA PRO A 13 -3.31 -20.81 -2.39
C PRO A 13 -3.48 -21.07 -0.88
N PRO A 14 -2.67 -20.42 -0.03
CA PRO A 14 -2.87 -20.49 1.41
C PRO A 14 -4.20 -19.84 1.80
N ALA A 15 -4.67 -20.12 3.03
CA ALA A 15 -5.89 -19.52 3.56
C ALA A 15 -5.85 -17.98 3.59
N SER A 16 -4.67 -17.40 3.79
CA SER A 16 -4.39 -15.97 3.68
C SER A 16 -3.05 -15.75 3.00
N GLN A 17 -3.07 -15.08 1.85
CA GLN A 17 -1.84 -14.75 1.13
C GLN A 17 -0.92 -13.84 1.95
N ILE A 18 -1.48 -12.78 2.55
CA ILE A 18 -0.69 -11.84 3.36
C ILE A 18 -0.21 -12.49 4.66
N GLY A 19 -1.04 -13.30 5.33
CA GLY A 19 -0.66 -13.97 6.58
C GLY A 19 0.50 -14.94 6.36
N ALA A 20 0.35 -15.87 5.40
CA ALA A 20 1.39 -16.83 5.07
C ALA A 20 2.70 -16.14 4.62
N THR A 21 2.59 -15.06 3.85
CA THR A 21 3.77 -14.30 3.39
C THR A 21 4.51 -13.63 4.54
N LEU A 22 3.80 -12.96 5.46
CA LEU A 22 4.43 -12.28 6.60
C LEU A 22 5.09 -13.28 7.56
N GLU A 23 4.45 -14.42 7.82
CA GLU A 23 5.02 -15.50 8.64
C GLU A 23 6.31 -16.07 8.00
N ALA A 24 6.26 -16.41 6.71
CA ALA A 24 7.42 -16.93 5.99
C ALA A 24 8.56 -15.90 5.90
N LEU A 25 8.22 -14.62 5.67
CA LEU A 25 9.18 -13.53 5.62
C LEU A 25 9.82 -13.30 7.00
N GLY A 26 9.03 -13.27 8.08
CA GLY A 26 9.54 -13.15 9.45
C GLY A 26 10.50 -14.29 9.80
N ALA A 27 10.13 -15.53 9.49
CA ALA A 27 10.99 -16.70 9.69
C ALA A 27 12.29 -16.60 8.87
N THR A 28 12.21 -16.13 7.63
CA THR A 28 13.38 -15.90 6.76
C THR A 28 14.30 -14.83 7.35
N ILE A 29 13.75 -13.72 7.84
CA ILE A 29 14.51 -12.62 8.47
C ILE A 29 15.23 -13.13 9.72
N ALA A 30 14.53 -13.85 10.60
CA ALA A 30 15.12 -14.44 11.80
C ALA A 30 16.27 -15.41 11.48
N ALA A 31 16.06 -16.32 10.52
CA ALA A 31 17.10 -17.26 10.08
C ALA A 31 18.34 -16.57 9.51
N ARG A 32 18.19 -15.39 8.90
CA ARG A 32 19.30 -14.63 8.33
C ARG A 32 20.23 -13.99 9.37
N ARG A 33 19.95 -14.11 10.67
CA ARG A 33 20.94 -13.82 11.74
C ARG A 33 22.20 -14.66 11.62
N GLU A 34 22.09 -15.87 11.09
CA GLU A 34 23.21 -16.81 10.92
C GLU A 34 23.79 -16.81 9.50
N ALA A 35 23.32 -15.93 8.61
CA ALA A 35 23.70 -15.93 7.19
C ALA A 35 25.07 -15.30 6.90
N GLY A 36 25.70 -14.66 7.88
CA GLY A 36 26.99 -13.99 7.74
C GLY A 36 26.96 -12.68 6.93
N GLU A 37 28.12 -12.01 6.84
CA GLU A 37 28.24 -10.62 6.35
C GLU A 37 27.79 -10.38 4.90
N GLY A 38 27.77 -11.42 4.06
CA GLY A 38 27.28 -11.35 2.68
C GLY A 38 25.78 -11.09 2.58
N SER A 39 25.01 -11.41 3.63
CA SER A 39 23.57 -11.18 3.66
C SER A 39 23.25 -9.73 4.01
N TYR A 40 22.40 -9.09 3.18
CA TYR A 40 21.88 -7.75 3.47
C TYR A 40 21.16 -7.70 4.81
N THR A 41 20.26 -8.67 5.05
CA THR A 41 19.49 -8.76 6.30
C THR A 41 20.39 -9.00 7.50
N TYR A 42 21.43 -9.83 7.37
CA TYR A 42 22.40 -10.04 8.44
C TYR A 42 23.03 -8.72 8.88
N ARG A 43 23.46 -7.88 7.93
CA ARG A 43 24.06 -6.57 8.22
C ARG A 43 23.07 -5.62 8.89
N LEU A 44 21.78 -5.66 8.52
CA LEU A 44 20.75 -4.87 9.20
C LEU A 44 20.46 -5.36 10.63
N LEU A 45 20.53 -6.67 10.86
CA LEU A 45 20.26 -7.28 12.17
C LEU A 45 21.44 -7.11 13.15
N THR A 46 22.68 -7.23 12.66
CA THR A 46 23.90 -7.28 13.51
C THR A 46 24.73 -6.00 13.46
N GLY A 47 24.59 -5.18 12.43
CA GLY A 47 25.34 -3.93 12.26
C GLY A 47 24.79 -2.77 13.10
N SER A 48 25.19 -1.53 12.78
CA SER A 48 24.68 -0.35 13.48
C SER A 48 23.15 -0.27 13.42
N VAL A 49 22.52 0.15 14.52
CA VAL A 49 21.07 0.38 14.58
C VAL A 49 20.63 1.49 13.62
N ASP A 50 21.49 2.50 13.41
CA ASP A 50 21.21 3.62 12.51
C ASP A 50 20.97 3.15 11.07
N GLY A 51 21.59 2.04 10.65
CA GLY A 51 21.42 1.51 9.30
C GLY A 51 19.98 1.10 9.02
N VAL A 52 19.40 0.26 9.88
CA VAL A 52 18.02 -0.21 9.70
C VAL A 52 17.01 0.91 9.98
N LEU A 53 17.25 1.76 10.97
CA LEU A 53 16.34 2.88 11.27
C LEU A 53 16.32 3.94 10.16
N LYS A 54 17.46 4.21 9.54
CA LYS A 54 17.51 5.09 8.36
C LYS A 54 16.65 4.53 7.23
N LYS A 55 16.74 3.22 6.96
CA LYS A 55 15.90 2.58 5.95
C LYS A 55 14.42 2.73 6.28
N VAL A 56 13.98 2.43 7.51
CA VAL A 56 12.57 2.63 7.90
C VAL A 56 12.06 4.04 7.59
N MET A 57 12.86 5.07 7.88
CA MET A 57 12.50 6.46 7.58
C MET A 57 12.52 6.80 6.09
N GLU A 58 13.51 6.28 5.35
CA GLU A 58 13.65 6.45 3.91
C GLU A 58 12.44 5.85 3.18
N GLU A 59 12.12 4.58 3.45
CA GLU A 59 11.00 3.87 2.80
C GLU A 59 9.65 4.52 3.12
N ALA A 60 9.45 4.96 4.38
CA ALA A 60 8.21 5.64 4.75
C ALA A 60 8.04 6.97 3.98
N GLY A 61 9.14 7.68 3.73
CA GLY A 61 9.17 8.87 2.90
C GLY A 61 8.89 8.56 1.43
N GLU A 62 9.49 7.51 0.89
CA GLU A 62 9.33 7.08 -0.50
C GLU A 62 7.90 6.61 -0.78
N VAL A 63 7.26 5.87 0.14
CA VAL A 63 5.82 5.55 0.06
C VAL A 63 4.96 6.80 -0.04
N ALA A 64 5.23 7.81 0.79
CA ALA A 64 4.46 9.05 0.79
C ALA A 64 4.65 9.84 -0.51
N LEU A 65 5.86 9.86 -1.07
CA LEU A 65 6.13 10.51 -2.36
C LEU A 65 5.49 9.77 -3.53
N ALA A 66 5.64 8.44 -3.60
CA ALA A 66 5.03 7.62 -4.65
C ALA A 66 3.49 7.74 -4.65
N ALA A 67 2.86 7.79 -3.48
CA ALA A 67 1.42 8.04 -3.38
C ALA A 67 1.02 9.42 -3.95
N LYS A 68 1.83 10.45 -3.72
CA LYS A 68 1.59 11.79 -4.29
C LYS A 68 1.78 11.81 -5.80
N ASP A 69 2.71 11.03 -6.33
CA ASP A 69 2.90 10.93 -7.78
C ASP A 69 1.69 10.27 -8.46
N VAL A 70 1.13 9.20 -7.86
CA VAL A 70 -0.13 8.58 -8.31
C VAL A 70 -1.27 9.60 -8.36
N GLU A 71 -1.48 10.35 -7.26
CA GLU A 71 -2.50 11.39 -7.19
C GLU A 71 -2.25 12.54 -8.18
N GLY A 72 -0.99 12.91 -8.38
CA GLY A 72 -0.56 13.94 -9.33
C GLY A 72 -0.93 13.58 -10.78
N TRP A 73 -0.68 12.34 -11.18
CA TRP A 73 -1.04 11.83 -12.51
C TRP A 73 -2.56 11.74 -12.71
N ALA A 74 -3.30 11.27 -11.70
CA ALA A 74 -4.76 11.23 -11.75
C ALA A 74 -5.36 12.63 -11.89
N THR A 75 -4.91 13.57 -11.06
CA THR A 75 -5.37 14.97 -11.06
C THR A 75 -5.08 15.66 -12.38
N SER A 76 -3.85 15.49 -12.90
CA SER A 76 -3.44 16.12 -14.17
C SER A 76 -4.23 15.58 -15.36
N SER A 77 -4.52 14.27 -15.37
CA SER A 77 -5.32 13.63 -16.41
C SER A 77 -6.76 14.13 -16.41
N LEU A 78 -7.36 14.25 -15.22
CA LEU A 78 -8.71 14.81 -15.07
C LEU A 78 -8.76 16.28 -15.51
N ALA A 79 -7.80 17.10 -15.07
CA ALA A 79 -7.73 18.50 -15.45
C ALA A 79 -7.60 18.67 -16.98
N ALA A 80 -6.78 17.83 -17.64
CA ALA A 80 -6.65 17.82 -19.08
C ALA A 80 -7.96 17.42 -19.79
N ALA A 81 -8.64 16.38 -19.30
CA ALA A 81 -9.92 15.94 -19.87
C ALA A 81 -11.01 17.00 -19.75
N VAL A 82 -11.12 17.66 -18.57
CA VAL A 82 -12.09 18.75 -18.35
C VAL A 82 -11.78 19.95 -19.25
N ALA A 83 -10.50 20.29 -19.42
CA ALA A 83 -10.09 21.38 -20.31
C ALA A 83 -10.43 21.07 -21.78
N LEU A 84 -10.24 19.83 -22.23
CA LEU A 84 -10.59 19.37 -23.57
C LEU A 84 -12.10 19.39 -23.81
N ASP A 85 -12.90 18.90 -22.85
CA ASP A 85 -14.36 18.94 -22.94
C ASP A 85 -14.89 20.37 -23.00
N ALA A 86 -14.39 21.26 -22.14
CA ALA A 86 -14.75 22.66 -22.15
C ALA A 86 -14.39 23.35 -23.49
N ALA A 87 -13.25 22.99 -24.10
CA ALA A 87 -12.85 23.49 -25.40
C ALA A 87 -13.75 22.97 -26.54
N ALA A 88 -14.19 21.70 -26.47
CA ALA A 88 -15.06 21.08 -27.46
C ALA A 88 -16.50 21.63 -27.39
N ASN A 89 -17.04 21.83 -26.18
CA ASN A 89 -18.40 22.31 -25.96
C ASN A 89 -18.52 23.85 -25.95
N GLY A 90 -17.41 24.57 -25.78
CA GLY A 90 -17.35 26.03 -25.78
C GLY A 90 -17.39 26.70 -27.17
N ALA A 91 -17.25 25.94 -28.27
CA ALA A 91 -17.26 26.46 -29.64
C ALA A 91 -18.66 26.54 -30.29
N GLY A 92 -19.72 26.20 -29.56
CA GLY A 92 -21.10 26.07 -30.06
C GLY A 92 -22.08 27.19 -29.65
N ALA A 93 -21.61 28.39 -29.29
CA ALA A 93 -22.51 29.54 -29.05
C ALA A 93 -23.00 30.15 -30.39
N GLY A 94 -23.81 29.38 -31.11
CA GLY A 94 -24.58 29.78 -32.29
C GLY A 94 -26.06 29.45 -32.10
N THR A 95 -26.85 30.48 -31.90
CA THR A 95 -28.32 30.55 -31.71
C THR A 95 -29.17 29.46 -32.39
N GLY A 96 -29.98 28.74 -31.60
CA GLY A 96 -31.17 27.99 -32.05
C GLY A 96 -32.23 27.96 -30.93
N PRO A 97 -33.53 28.01 -31.25
CA PRO A 97 -34.58 28.19 -30.25
C PRO A 97 -34.69 26.95 -29.35
N VAL A 98 -35.01 27.21 -28.08
CA VAL A 98 -35.26 26.17 -27.08
C VAL A 98 -36.70 25.68 -27.21
N ASP A 99 -36.87 24.55 -27.86
CA ASP A 99 -38.16 23.88 -27.96
C ASP A 99 -38.43 23.13 -26.65
N ALA A 100 -39.48 23.54 -25.96
CA ALA A 100 -39.91 22.95 -24.70
C ALA A 100 -40.62 21.60 -24.92
N ALA A 101 -39.85 20.52 -25.11
CA ALA A 101 -40.27 19.14 -24.83
C ALA A 101 -39.10 18.17 -25.08
N GLY A 102 -38.54 17.58 -24.02
CA GLY A 102 -37.56 16.50 -24.20
C GLY A 102 -36.87 16.07 -22.91
N ALA A 103 -37.38 14.99 -22.30
CA ALA A 103 -36.57 14.02 -21.57
C ALA A 103 -35.38 13.56 -22.44
N LEU A 104 -34.18 13.16 -22.00
CA LEU A 104 -33.43 13.01 -20.75
C LEU A 104 -31.97 12.90 -21.24
N ALA A 105 -30.95 13.38 -20.51
CA ALA A 105 -29.57 12.98 -20.79
C ALA A 105 -28.92 12.50 -19.50
N ASP A 106 -28.52 11.24 -19.51
CA ASP A 106 -27.56 10.63 -18.58
C ASP A 106 -26.46 11.65 -18.26
N SER A 107 -26.03 11.74 -16.99
CA SER A 107 -24.82 12.49 -16.68
C SER A 107 -23.67 11.85 -17.44
N ASP A 108 -23.27 12.47 -18.56
CA ASP A 108 -22.22 11.97 -19.43
C ASP A 108 -20.93 11.94 -18.62
N ALA A 109 -20.60 10.76 -18.08
CA ALA A 109 -19.49 10.60 -17.18
C ALA A 109 -18.21 10.78 -18.01
N LEU A 110 -17.47 11.86 -17.75
CA LEU A 110 -16.23 12.15 -18.45
C LEU A 110 -15.25 11.00 -18.24
N SER A 111 -15.02 10.20 -19.29
CA SER A 111 -14.04 9.12 -19.26
C SER A 111 -12.64 9.71 -19.43
N VAL A 112 -11.82 9.60 -18.39
CA VAL A 112 -10.42 10.06 -18.42
C VAL A 112 -9.51 8.88 -18.74
N GLN A 113 -8.74 8.99 -19.82
CA GLN A 113 -7.67 8.04 -20.10
C GLN A 113 -6.43 8.40 -19.29
N LEU A 114 -5.99 7.50 -18.41
CA LEU A 114 -4.78 7.68 -17.61
C LEU A 114 -3.53 7.35 -18.46
N PRO A 115 -2.43 8.09 -18.27
CA PRO A 115 -1.19 7.87 -18.99
C PRO A 115 -0.43 6.65 -18.42
N PRO A 116 0.50 6.03 -19.18
CA PRO A 116 1.31 4.90 -18.69
C PRO A 116 2.02 5.16 -17.36
N GLU A 117 2.50 6.38 -17.15
CA GLU A 117 3.21 6.86 -15.97
C GLU A 117 2.37 6.73 -14.69
N TYR A 118 1.04 6.78 -14.80
CA TYR A 118 0.15 6.47 -13.68
C TYR A 118 0.34 5.02 -13.21
N GLY A 119 0.41 4.08 -14.15
CA GLY A 119 0.63 2.66 -13.84
C GLY A 119 1.99 2.42 -13.20
N GLU A 120 3.03 3.09 -13.70
CA GLU A 120 4.38 3.05 -13.14
C GLU A 120 4.42 3.61 -11.72
N ALA A 121 3.75 4.74 -11.46
CA ALA A 121 3.64 5.32 -10.13
C ALA A 121 2.90 4.38 -9.15
N VAL A 122 1.85 3.69 -9.60
CA VAL A 122 1.15 2.69 -8.77
C VAL A 122 2.05 1.49 -8.47
N ASP A 123 2.85 1.05 -9.44
CA ASP A 123 3.78 -0.05 -9.24
C ASP A 123 4.93 0.34 -8.29
N HIS A 124 5.43 1.58 -8.39
CA HIS A 124 6.42 2.14 -7.48
C HIS A 124 5.87 2.26 -6.05
N LEU A 125 4.65 2.77 -5.88
CA LEU A 125 3.98 2.82 -4.58
C LEU A 125 3.88 1.43 -3.93
N ARG A 126 3.52 0.40 -4.72
CA ARG A 126 3.46 -0.98 -4.23
C ARG A 126 4.83 -1.50 -3.78
N TYR A 127 5.89 -1.15 -4.51
CA TYR A 127 7.27 -1.53 -4.19
C TYR A 127 7.72 -0.91 -2.85
N GLU A 128 7.58 0.41 -2.67
CA GLU A 128 8.01 1.08 -1.44
C GLU A 128 7.18 0.67 -0.22
N ALA A 129 5.89 0.39 -0.42
CA ALA A 129 5.03 -0.12 0.64
C ALA A 129 5.52 -1.48 1.16
N ALA A 130 6.05 -2.33 0.28
CA ALA A 130 6.66 -3.60 0.68
C ALA A 130 7.97 -3.38 1.44
N ASP A 131 8.80 -2.42 1.03
CA ASP A 131 10.07 -2.12 1.69
C ASP A 131 9.87 -1.54 3.09
N VAL A 132 8.84 -0.72 3.32
CA VAL A 132 8.44 -0.30 4.68
C VAL A 132 8.17 -1.50 5.57
N VAL A 133 7.36 -2.45 5.10
CA VAL A 133 7.01 -3.65 5.86
C VAL A 133 8.25 -4.49 6.12
N TYR A 134 9.08 -4.71 5.10
CA TYR A 134 10.32 -5.48 5.23
C TYR A 134 11.23 -4.92 6.33
N HIS A 135 11.56 -3.62 6.26
CA HIS A 135 12.47 -3.00 7.22
C HIS A 135 11.85 -2.91 8.62
N LEU A 136 10.53 -2.72 8.73
CA LEU A 136 9.82 -2.81 10.00
C LEU A 136 9.98 -4.19 10.63
N LEU A 137 9.78 -5.28 9.87
CA LEU A 137 9.97 -6.64 10.37
C LEU A 137 11.41 -6.91 10.82
N VAL A 138 12.40 -6.36 10.11
CA VAL A 138 13.81 -6.45 10.55
C VAL A 138 14.03 -5.74 11.88
N VAL A 139 13.42 -4.57 12.10
CA VAL A 139 13.49 -3.87 13.39
C VAL A 139 12.82 -4.69 14.50
N LEU A 140 11.62 -5.22 14.26
CA LEU A 140 10.91 -6.05 15.24
C LEU A 140 11.75 -7.27 15.64
N GLU A 141 12.26 -8.01 14.66
CA GLU A 141 13.15 -9.15 14.88
C GLU A 141 14.41 -8.74 15.64
N ARG A 142 15.02 -7.60 15.28
CA ARG A 142 16.23 -7.09 15.93
C ARG A 142 16.04 -6.90 17.43
N TYR A 143 14.85 -6.46 17.86
CA TYR A 143 14.50 -6.22 19.25
C TYR A 143 13.73 -7.38 19.92
N GLY A 144 13.56 -8.51 19.22
CA GLY A 144 12.89 -9.69 19.76
C GLY A 144 11.38 -9.54 19.91
N ILE A 145 10.75 -8.62 19.17
CA ILE A 145 9.30 -8.47 19.13
C ILE A 145 8.77 -9.47 18.10
N SER A 146 8.05 -10.48 18.58
CA SER A 146 7.50 -11.52 17.71
C SER A 146 6.33 -11.00 16.85
N LEU A 147 6.05 -11.68 15.73
CA LEU A 147 4.86 -11.38 14.91
C LEU A 147 3.56 -11.53 15.70
N ASP A 148 3.48 -12.47 16.65
CA ASP A 148 2.31 -12.64 17.52
C ASP A 148 2.14 -11.45 18.46
N GLU A 149 3.23 -10.95 19.04
CA GLU A 149 3.21 -9.75 19.89
C GLU A 149 2.81 -8.51 19.09
N PHE A 150 3.36 -8.35 17.89
CA PHE A 150 3.00 -7.25 16.99
C PHE A 150 1.54 -7.36 16.52
N ALA A 151 1.07 -8.54 16.15
CA ALA A 151 -0.33 -8.79 15.80
C ALA A 151 -1.26 -8.49 16.98
N ALA A 152 -0.89 -8.89 18.19
CA ALA A 152 -1.63 -8.59 19.40
C ALA A 152 -1.74 -7.07 19.65
N GLU A 153 -0.69 -6.30 19.34
CA GLU A 153 -0.73 -4.84 19.43
C GLU A 153 -1.59 -4.22 18.31
N LEU A 154 -1.54 -4.74 17.08
CA LEU A 154 -2.44 -4.32 16.00
C LEU A 154 -3.91 -4.60 16.35
N ASN A 155 -4.19 -5.75 16.98
CA ASN A 155 -5.52 -6.15 17.44
C ASN A 155 -6.13 -5.20 18.48
N ASN A 156 -5.33 -4.37 19.14
CA ASN A 156 -5.80 -3.32 20.06
C ASN A 156 -6.34 -2.07 19.35
N ARG A 157 -6.27 -2.02 18.00
CA ARG A 157 -6.86 -0.95 17.17
C ARG A 157 -8.25 -1.30 16.66
N MET A 158 -8.68 -2.54 16.85
CA MET A 158 -10.01 -3.04 16.48
C MET A 158 -10.90 -3.18 17.72
N THR A 159 -12.19 -2.96 17.54
CA THR A 159 -13.21 -3.35 18.53
C THR A 159 -13.25 -4.88 18.69
N ASP A 160 -13.93 -5.38 19.73
CA ASP A 160 -14.09 -6.82 19.92
C ASP A 160 -14.88 -7.50 18.78
N GLU A 161 -15.77 -6.77 18.11
CA GLU A 161 -16.59 -7.25 17.01
C GLU A 161 -15.82 -7.31 15.68
N GLU A 162 -14.92 -6.35 15.44
CA GLU A 162 -14.09 -6.29 14.22
C GLU A 162 -12.93 -7.29 14.24
N ARG A 163 -12.45 -7.67 15.43
CA ARG A 163 -11.26 -8.50 15.57
C ARG A 163 -11.52 -9.95 15.10
N PRO A 164 -10.56 -10.58 14.40
CA PRO A 164 -10.69 -11.99 14.05
C PRO A 164 -10.89 -12.89 15.27
N ALA A 165 -11.76 -13.89 15.12
CA ALA A 165 -11.99 -14.89 16.16
C ALA A 165 -10.68 -15.66 16.46
N GLY A 166 -10.32 -15.76 17.74
CA GLY A 166 -9.09 -16.42 18.18
C GLY A 166 -7.81 -15.59 18.03
N ALA A 167 -7.91 -14.32 17.61
CA ALA A 167 -6.73 -13.47 17.47
C ALA A 167 -6.03 -13.22 18.82
N VAL A 168 -4.70 -13.29 18.80
CA VAL A 168 -3.81 -13.07 19.95
C VAL A 168 -4.00 -11.68 20.57
N ARG A 169 -3.77 -11.59 21.89
CA ARG A 169 -3.92 -10.35 22.67
C ARG A 169 -2.76 -10.18 23.65
N LEU A 170 -2.35 -8.94 23.87
CA LEU A 170 -1.44 -8.62 24.97
C LEU A 170 -2.21 -8.70 26.29
N HIS A 171 -1.58 -9.23 27.33
CA HIS A 171 -2.13 -9.07 28.68
C HIS A 171 -2.12 -7.59 29.06
N GLY A 172 -3.14 -7.15 29.81
CA GLY A 172 -3.36 -5.73 30.11
C GLY A 172 -2.17 -5.01 30.77
N GLU A 173 -1.33 -5.73 31.52
CA GLU A 173 -0.12 -5.19 32.16
C GLU A 173 1.01 -4.80 31.17
N TYR A 174 0.97 -5.36 29.96
CA TYR A 174 1.91 -5.07 28.87
C TYR A 174 1.41 -3.98 27.93
N VAL A 175 0.14 -3.57 28.04
CA VAL A 175 -0.43 -2.47 27.25
C VAL A 175 -0.13 -1.13 27.94
N ARG A 176 1.11 -0.65 27.78
CA ARG A 176 1.57 0.62 28.37
C ARG A 176 1.52 1.74 27.35
N ARG A 177 0.32 2.28 27.14
CA ARG A 177 0.15 3.53 26.37
C ARG A 177 0.62 4.68 27.25
N GLY A 178 1.90 5.06 27.12
CA GLY A 178 2.41 6.29 27.73
C GLY A 178 1.43 7.43 27.45
N LYS A 179 1.11 8.23 28.48
CA LYS A 179 0.25 9.40 28.33
C LYS A 179 0.91 10.44 27.44
#